data_AF-A0A935XWH8-F1
#
_entry.id   AF-A0A935XWH8-F1
#
_cell.length_a   1.000
_cell.length_b   1.000
_cell.length_c   1.000
_cell.angle_alpha   90.00
_cell.angle_beta   90.00
_cell.angle_gamma   90.00
#
_symmetry.space_group_name_H-M   'P 1'
#
loop_
_entity.id
_entity.type
_entity.pdbx_description
1 polymer ?
#
loop_
_entity_poly.entity_id
_entity_poly.type
_entity_poly.pdbx_seq_one_letter_code
_entity_poly.pdbx_strand_id
1 'polypeptide(L)' 'MIGEAILLEARILAVADVVDAMTSHRPYRPARSVDKALEEIEHGRGTHYDAEVVDACLRLFREKAYRIPD' A
#
# COMPACT_ATOMS: atom_id res chain seq x y z
N MET A 1 -10.59 7.33 -12.20
CA MET A 1 -9.72 7.23 -13.40
C MET A 1 -9.58 5.76 -13.73
N ILE A 2 -9.57 5.40 -15.02
CA ILE A 2 -9.65 4.00 -15.47
C ILE A 2 -8.24 3.37 -15.36
N GLY A 3 -8.09 2.34 -14.51
CA GLY A 3 -6.80 1.82 -14.04
C GLY A 3 -5.85 1.24 -15.10
N GLU A 4 -6.36 0.85 -16.26
CA GLU A 4 -5.56 0.28 -17.36
C GLU A 4 -4.82 1.34 -18.21
N ALA A 5 -5.24 2.61 -18.14
CA ALA A 5 -4.56 3.70 -18.86
C ALA A 5 -3.32 4.21 -18.10
N ILE A 6 -3.14 3.81 -16.85
CA ILE A 6 -2.01 4.17 -16.00
C ILE A 6 -0.96 3.07 -16.09
N LEU A 7 0.30 3.45 -16.33
CA LEU A 7 1.43 2.52 -16.35
C LEU A 7 1.46 1.68 -15.07
N LEU A 8 1.72 0.37 -15.21
CA LEU A 8 1.74 -0.57 -14.09
C LEU A 8 2.68 -0.08 -12.98
N GLU A 9 3.83 0.46 -13.34
CA GLU A 9 4.83 1.02 -12.44
C GLU A 9 4.27 2.17 -11.60
N ALA A 10 3.44 3.03 -12.19
CA ALA A 10 2.80 4.13 -11.48
C ALA A 10 1.71 3.62 -10.51
N ARG A 11 0.98 2.56 -10.87
CA ARG A 11 0.02 1.91 -9.96
C ARG A 11 0.73 1.26 -8.77
N ILE A 12 1.85 0.58 -9.02
CA ILE A 12 2.72 -0.01 -7.99
C ILE A 12 3.23 1.09 -7.06
N LEU A 13 3.76 2.18 -7.62
CA LEU A 13 4.28 3.29 -6.85
C LEU A 13 3.21 3.94 -5.98
N ALA A 14 1.98 4.10 -6.49
CA ALA A 14 0.89 4.69 -5.73
C ALA A 14 0.52 3.86 -4.47
N VAL A 15 0.46 2.54 -4.57
CA VAL A 15 0.20 1.67 -3.41
C VAL A 15 1.38 1.68 -2.44
N ALA A 16 2.61 1.60 -2.95
CA ALA A 16 3.82 1.63 -2.13
C ALA A 16 3.96 2.95 -1.36
N ASP A 17 3.70 4.08 -2.01
CA ASP A 17 3.75 5.42 -1.42
C ASP A 17 2.74 5.58 -0.27
N VAL A 18 1.51 5.07 -0.44
CA VAL A 18 0.49 5.10 0.63
C VAL A 18 0.93 4.27 1.84
N VAL A 19 1.44 3.06 1.61
CA VAL A 19 1.92 2.20 2.69
C VAL A 19 3.06 2.88 3.44
N ASP A 20 4.07 3.35 2.73
CA ASP A 20 5.23 4.04 3.32
C ASP A 20 4.84 5.33 4.06
N ALA A 21 3.96 6.15 3.48
CA ALA A 21 3.48 7.38 4.10
C ALA A 21 2.69 7.13 5.39
N MET A 22 2.03 5.97 5.51
CA MET A 22 1.27 5.58 6.71
C MET A 22 2.14 4.93 7.79
N THR A 23 3.19 4.19 7.39
CA THR A 23 4.08 3.45 8.31
C THR A 23 5.30 4.25 8.73
N SER A 24 5.68 5.28 7.97
CA SER A 24 6.82 6.13 8.31
C SER A 24 6.56 6.92 9.61
N HIS A 25 7.50 6.79 10.55
CA HIS A 25 7.50 7.57 11.79
C HIS A 25 7.81 9.04 11.46
N ARG A 26 6.79 9.90 11.49
CA ARG A 26 7.01 11.35 11.49
C ARG A 26 7.16 11.84 12.93
N PRO A 27 8.01 12.84 13.22
CA PRO A 27 8.34 13.30 14.58
C PRO A 27 7.15 13.72 15.47
N TYR A 28 5.93 13.79 14.92
CA TYR A 28 4.70 14.23 15.59
C TYR A 28 3.50 13.29 15.40
N ARG A 29 3.69 12.12 14.77
CA ARG A 29 2.62 11.13 14.54
C ARG A 29 3.18 9.75 14.89
N PRO A 30 2.65 9.04 15.90
CA PRO A 30 3.00 7.64 16.10
C PRO A 30 2.73 6.91 14.78
N ALA A 31 3.70 6.13 14.29
CA ALA A 31 3.50 5.31 13.09
C ALA A 31 2.20 4.55 13.25
N ARG A 32 1.32 4.62 12.24
CA ARG A 32 0.22 3.66 12.19
C ARG A 32 0.85 2.29 11.95
N SER A 33 0.33 1.25 12.60
CA SER A 33 0.83 -0.10 12.35
C SER A 33 0.74 -0.42 10.86
N VAL A 34 1.65 -1.27 10.38
CA VAL A 34 1.60 -1.79 9.00
C VAL A 34 0.20 -2.32 8.70
N ASP A 35 -0.45 -2.98 9.65
CA ASP A 35 -1.84 -3.46 9.52
C ASP A 35 -2.83 -2.36 9.14
N LYS A 36 -2.72 -1.16 9.72
CA LYS A 36 -3.60 -0.03 9.39
C LYS A 36 -3.34 0.52 7.98
N ALA A 37 -2.10 0.45 7.50
CA ALA A 37 -1.77 0.81 6.13
C ALA A 37 -2.33 -0.23 5.14
N LEU A 38 -2.23 -1.52 5.48
CA LEU A 38 -2.80 -2.60 4.68
C LEU A 38 -4.34 -2.54 4.64
N GLU A 39 -4.99 -2.23 5.76
CA GLU A 39 -6.44 -2.01 5.81
C GLU A 39 -6.86 -0.86 4.88
N GLU A 40 -6.15 0.26 4.84
CA GLU A 40 -6.48 1.41 3.99
C GLU A 40 -6.48 1.05 2.50
N ILE A 41 -5.40 0.40 2.03
CA ILE A 41 -5.29 0.02 0.62
C ILE A 41 -6.29 -1.09 0.25
N GLU A 42 -6.63 -1.96 1.20
CA GLU A 42 -7.64 -3.00 1.03
C GLU A 42 -9.05 -2.40 0.87
N HIS A 43 -9.39 -1.36 1.65
CA HIS A 43 -10.65 -0.62 1.49
C HIS A 43 -10.76 0.12 0.15
N GLY A 44 -9.64 0.63 -0.37
CA GLY A 44 -9.58 1.32 -1.67
C GLY A 44 -9.40 0.39 -2.88
N ARG A 45 -9.39 -0.93 -2.69
CA ARG A 45 -9.13 -1.93 -3.73
C ARG A 45 -10.16 -1.86 -4.86
N GLY A 46 -9.71 -1.66 -6.10
CA GLY A 46 -10.55 -1.61 -7.29
C GLY A 46 -11.33 -0.30 -7.46
N THR A 47 -11.19 0.65 -6.54
CA THR A 47 -11.83 1.97 -6.60
C THR A 47 -10.79 3.09 -6.68
N HIS A 48 -9.91 3.17 -5.68
CA HIS A 48 -8.82 4.14 -5.60
C HIS A 48 -7.49 3.55 -6.05
N TYR A 49 -7.34 2.24 -5.87
CA TYR A 49 -6.12 1.50 -6.20
C TYR A 49 -6.43 0.37 -7.16
N ASP A 50 -5.45 0.02 -7.97
CA ASP A 50 -5.54 -1.14 -8.82
C ASP A 50 -5.59 -2.42 -7.97
N ALA A 51 -6.56 -3.29 -8.25
CA ALA A 51 -6.83 -4.46 -7.42
C ALA A 51 -5.67 -5.46 -7.43
N GLU A 52 -5.02 -5.67 -8.57
CA GLU A 52 -3.90 -6.62 -8.68
C GLU A 52 -2.69 -6.14 -7.89
N VAL A 53 -2.43 -4.83 -7.91
CA VAL A 53 -1.34 -4.23 -7.14
C VAL A 53 -1.59 -4.31 -5.64
N VAL A 54 -2.82 -4.02 -5.20
CA VAL A 54 -3.20 -4.16 -3.78
C VAL A 54 -3.04 -5.61 -3.34
N ASP A 55 -3.53 -6.58 -4.11
CA ASP A 55 -3.41 -8.00 -3.78
C ASP A 55 -1.95 -8.44 -3.69
N ALA A 56 -1.10 -7.98 -4.61
CA ALA A 56 0.34 -8.26 -4.56
C ALA A 56 0.99 -7.69 -3.29
N CYS A 57 0.61 -6.48 -2.89
CA CYS A 57 1.10 -5.85 -1.67
C CYS A 57 0.63 -6.61 -0.41
N LEU A 58 -0.67 -6.94 -0.32
CA LEU A 58 -1.22 -7.71 0.80
C LEU A 58 -0.53 -9.07 0.95
N ARG A 59 -0.29 -9.77 -0.16
CA ARG A 59 0.44 -11.06 -0.14
C ARG A 59 1.89 -10.91 0.32
N LEU A 60 2.57 -9.85 -0.08
CA LEU A 60 3.95 -9.58 0.36
C LEU A 60 4.02 -9.48 1.89
N PHE A 61 3.09 -8.77 2.52
CA PHE A 61 3.09 -8.60 3.98
C PHE A 61 2.49 -9.80 4.72
N ARG A 62 1.36 -10.36 4.26
CA ARG A 62 0.61 -11.42 4.96
C ARG A 62 1.20 -12.82 4.73
N GLU A 63 1.63 -13.14 3.51
CA GLU A 63 2.13 -14.49 3.16
C GLU A 63 3.65 -14.58 3.25
N LYS A 64 4.36 -13.55 2.75
CA LYS A 64 5.83 -13.55 2.73
C LYS A 64 6.45 -12.91 3.99
N ALA A 65 5.63 -12.47 4.93
CA ALA A 65 6.04 -11.85 6.20
C ALA A 65 7.08 -10.73 6.02
N TYR A 66 6.95 -9.96 4.93
CA TYR A 66 7.82 -8.82 4.66
C TYR A 66 7.70 -7.78 5.77
N ARG A 67 8.84 -7.17 6.12
CA ARG A 67 8.92 -6.08 7.09
C ARG A 67 9.58 -4.89 6.43
N ILE A 68 9.02 -3.72 6.65
CA ILE A 68 9.61 -2.47 6.19
C ILE A 68 10.90 -2.26 6.99
N PRO A 69 12.06 -2.08 6.33
CA PRO A 69 13.30 -1.76 7.00
C PRO A 69 13.21 -0.36 7.64
N ASP A 70 13.92 -0.18 8.76
CA ASP A 70 14.02 1.10 9.48
C ASP A 70 14.75 2.19 8.69
#